data_AF-A0A7Y0AMG4-F1
#
_entry.id   AF-A0A7Y0AMG4-F1
#
_cell.length_a   1.000
_cell.length_b   1.000
_cell.length_c   1.000
_cell.angle_alpha   90.00
_cell.angle_beta   90.00
_cell.angle_gamma   90.00
#
_symmetry.space_group_name_H-M   'P 1'
#
loop_
_entity.id
_entity.type
_entity.pdbx_description
1 polymer ?
#
loop_
_entity_poly.entity_id
_entity_poly.type
_entity_poly.pdbx_seq_one_letter_code
_entity_poly.pdbx_strand_id
1 'polypeptide(L)'
;MKTKEEQLKIYSAYLPYGLKFISNRDSVDITNAWTLVGLKIDNSYPHKPTLLSERSDYKNVINIWSPTAKPILYDLSYLTKEELIKAGFNDHIDFLTHEREHWIKVYGFEKYISKLPYGHFQYLVSNHFNIFNLDESEYINKANLKQ
;
A
#
# COMPACT_ATOMS: atom_id res chain seq x y z
N MET A 1 -4.14 14.74 -0.45
CA MET A 1 -2.87 14.32 0.17
C MET A 1 -3.07 14.01 1.65
N LYS A 2 -2.80 12.76 2.03
CA LYS A 2 -2.96 12.27 3.42
C LYS A 2 -1.94 12.91 4.36
N THR A 3 -2.26 12.98 5.65
CA THR A 3 -1.30 13.38 6.68
C THR A 3 -0.23 12.31 6.88
N LYS A 4 0.88 12.72 7.46
CA LYS A 4 2.02 11.85 7.80
C LYS A 4 1.64 10.68 8.71
N GLU A 5 0.76 10.93 9.67
CA GLU A 5 0.29 9.90 10.59
C GLU A 5 -0.65 8.90 9.90
N GLU A 6 -1.51 9.37 8.99
CA GLU A 6 -2.35 8.48 8.19
C GLU A 6 -1.52 7.58 7.27
N GLN A 7 -0.50 8.13 6.60
CA GLN A 7 0.41 7.37 5.75
C GLN A 7 1.11 6.24 6.53
N LEU A 8 1.51 6.50 7.78
CA LEU A 8 2.07 5.44 8.62
C LEU A 8 1.09 4.35 8.97
N LYS A 9 -0.14 4.71 9.32
CA LYS A 9 -1.20 3.74 9.62
C LYS A 9 -1.47 2.84 8.41
N ILE A 10 -1.37 3.43 7.21
CA ILE A 10 -1.46 2.70 5.95
C ILE A 10 -0.27 1.75 5.78
N TYR A 11 0.97 2.26 5.88
CA TYR A 11 2.17 1.44 5.65
C TYR A 11 2.36 0.34 6.69
N SER A 12 1.94 0.56 7.93
CA SER A 12 1.98 -0.47 8.97
C SER A 12 1.08 -1.66 8.64
N ALA A 13 -0.03 -1.45 7.93
CA ALA A 13 -0.88 -2.55 7.47
C ALA A 13 -0.14 -3.49 6.51
N TYR A 14 0.75 -2.94 5.67
CA TYR A 14 1.53 -3.73 4.72
C TYR A 14 2.85 -4.27 5.26
N LEU A 15 3.26 -3.87 6.47
CA LEU A 15 4.55 -4.28 7.05
C LEU A 15 4.76 -5.82 7.03
N PRO A 16 3.76 -6.66 7.38
CA PRO A 16 3.92 -8.12 7.32
C PRO A 16 4.11 -8.70 5.91
N TYR A 17 3.86 -7.89 4.88
CA TYR A 17 3.76 -8.32 3.48
C TYR A 17 4.84 -7.73 2.57
N GLY A 18 5.86 -7.08 3.15
CA GLY A 18 7.03 -6.61 2.40
C GLY A 18 6.69 -5.63 1.28
N LEU A 19 5.93 -4.58 1.58
CA LEU A 19 5.57 -3.56 0.60
C LEU A 19 6.82 -2.92 -0.02
N LYS A 20 6.81 -2.80 -1.34
CA LYS A 20 7.90 -2.19 -2.09
C LYS A 20 7.68 -0.70 -2.30
N PHE A 21 8.76 0.07 -2.31
CA PHE A 21 8.76 1.51 -2.48
C PHE A 21 9.89 1.96 -3.40
N ILE A 22 9.70 3.08 -4.10
CA ILE A 22 10.75 3.77 -4.87
C ILE A 22 10.77 5.23 -4.41
N SER A 23 11.96 5.83 -4.27
CA SER A 23 12.06 7.28 -4.14
C SER A 23 11.89 7.93 -5.52
N ASN A 24 11.18 9.05 -5.61
CA ASN A 24 11.15 9.89 -6.83
C ASN A 24 12.54 10.40 -7.25
N ARG A 25 13.60 10.17 -6.45
CA ARG A 25 14.99 10.43 -6.85
C ARG A 25 15.60 9.31 -7.67
N ASP A 26 15.10 8.09 -7.52
CA ASP A 26 15.53 6.96 -8.31
C ASP A 26 14.74 6.96 -9.63
N SER A 27 15.35 6.46 -10.71
CA SER A 27 14.60 6.14 -11.91
C SER A 27 13.45 5.19 -11.56
N VAL A 28 12.33 5.25 -12.29
CA VAL A 28 11.17 4.36 -12.14
C VAL A 28 11.52 2.95 -12.67
N ASP A 29 12.55 2.36 -12.09
CA ASP A 29 13.06 1.04 -12.40
C ASP A 29 12.91 0.19 -11.13
N ILE A 30 12.19 -0.92 -11.25
CA ILE A 30 11.88 -1.83 -10.14
C ILE A 30 13.14 -2.45 -9.52
N THR A 31 14.26 -2.47 -10.25
CA THR A 31 15.56 -2.93 -9.73
C THR A 31 16.07 -2.07 -8.57
N ASN A 32 15.58 -0.83 -8.44
CA ASN A 32 15.90 0.07 -7.34
C ASN A 32 14.86 0.08 -6.21
N ALA A 33 13.81 -0.76 -6.30
CA ALA A 33 12.76 -0.78 -5.28
C ALA A 33 13.27 -1.32 -3.94
N TRP A 34 12.92 -0.63 -2.85
CA TRP A 34 13.19 -1.04 -1.49
C TRP A 34 12.01 -1.80 -0.90
N THR A 35 12.29 -2.80 -0.07
CA THR A 35 11.26 -3.56 0.66
C THR A 35 11.13 -3.02 2.08
N LEU A 36 9.91 -2.74 2.52
CA LEU A 36 9.63 -2.35 3.90
C LEU A 36 9.81 -3.54 4.84
N VAL A 37 10.71 -3.38 5.81
CA VAL A 37 11.01 -4.40 6.84
C VAL A 37 10.76 -3.91 8.26
N GLY A 38 10.42 -2.64 8.43
CA GLY A 38 10.13 -2.09 9.75
C GLY A 38 9.71 -0.64 9.74
N LEU A 39 9.22 -0.20 10.88
CA LEU A 39 8.88 1.19 11.15
C LEU A 39 9.61 1.59 12.43
N LYS A 40 10.32 2.71 12.39
CA LYS A 40 10.96 3.30 13.57
C LYS A 40 10.37 4.68 13.81
N ILE A 41 10.04 5.01 15.05
CA ILE A 41 9.80 6.40 15.43
C ILE A 41 11.13 6.93 15.93
N ASP A 42 11.71 7.89 15.23
CA ASP A 42 12.91 8.55 15.72
C ASP A 42 12.52 9.51 16.85
N ASN A 43 13.15 9.33 18.01
CA ASN A 43 12.97 10.20 19.16
C ASN A 43 13.79 11.50 19.02
N SER A 44 14.60 11.65 17.98
CA SER A 44 15.27 12.91 17.67
C SER A 44 14.29 13.92 17.08
N TYR A 45 14.43 15.18 17.52
CA TYR A 45 13.53 16.26 17.14
C TYR A 45 13.81 16.74 15.69
N PRO A 46 12.80 16.96 14.85
CA PRO A 46 11.38 16.64 15.07
C PRO A 46 11.13 15.13 14.94
N HIS A 47 10.34 14.58 15.88
CA HIS A 47 9.92 13.18 15.90
C HIS A 47 9.38 12.76 14.54
N LYS A 48 10.19 12.04 13.80
CA LYS A 48 9.84 11.58 12.46
C LYS A 48 9.77 10.07 12.52
N PRO A 49 8.64 9.50 12.08
CA PRO A 49 8.63 8.09 11.75
C PRO A 49 9.71 7.81 10.71
N THR A 50 10.05 6.55 10.46
CA THR A 50 11.05 6.14 9.49
C THR A 50 10.67 4.76 8.97
N LEU A 51 10.57 4.63 7.65
CA LEU A 51 10.42 3.32 7.00
C LEU A 51 11.80 2.67 6.97
N LEU A 52 11.90 1.43 7.44
CA LEU A 52 13.13 0.64 7.37
C LEU A 52 13.09 -0.23 6.12
N SER A 53 14.20 -0.31 5.39
CA SER A 53 14.34 -1.22 4.25
C SER A 53 15.61 -2.04 4.29
N GLU A 54 15.57 -3.20 3.64
CA GLU A 54 16.77 -4.01 3.35
C GLU A 54 17.26 -3.69 1.93
N ARG A 55 18.49 -3.20 1.78
CA ARG A 55 19.25 -3.23 0.53
C ARG A 55 20.53 -4.04 0.78
N SER A 56 20.89 -4.92 -0.15
CA SER A 56 21.97 -5.93 0.00
C SER A 56 23.37 -5.32 0.14
N ASP A 57 23.52 -4.07 -0.24
CA ASP A 57 24.76 -3.32 -0.31
C ASP A 57 25.11 -2.64 1.03
N TYR A 58 24.11 -2.36 1.87
CA TYR A 58 24.30 -1.94 3.26
C TYR A 58 23.03 -2.24 4.05
N LYS A 59 23.14 -2.81 5.27
CA LYS A 59 22.06 -2.82 6.29
C LYS A 59 21.76 -1.38 6.78
N ASN A 60 21.50 -0.48 5.84
CA ASN A 60 21.23 0.92 6.10
C ASN A 60 19.73 1.05 6.36
N VAL A 61 19.42 1.48 7.57
CA VAL A 61 18.16 2.17 7.86
C VAL A 61 18.10 3.39 6.94
N ILE A 62 17.48 3.26 5.76
CA ILE A 62 17.25 4.44 4.94
C ILE A 62 16.20 5.26 5.66
N ASN A 63 16.56 6.50 6.02
CA ASN A 63 15.60 7.43 6.57
C ASN A 63 14.72 7.95 5.43
N ILE A 64 13.77 7.14 4.94
CA ILE A 64 13.02 7.41 3.70
C ILE A 64 11.94 8.51 3.87
N TRP A 65 12.08 9.41 4.84
CA TRP A 65 11.17 10.55 5.05
C TRP A 65 11.40 11.71 4.10
N SER A 66 11.77 11.38 2.87
CA SER A 66 11.56 12.28 1.75
C SER A 66 10.13 12.09 1.27
N PRO A 67 9.34 13.16 1.02
CA PRO A 67 8.02 13.11 0.36
C PRO A 67 8.07 12.52 -1.07
N THR A 68 9.18 11.89 -1.42
CA THR A 68 9.46 11.25 -2.67
C THR A 68 9.29 9.74 -2.61
N ALA A 69 9.21 9.10 -1.44
CA ALA A 69 9.00 7.66 -1.40
C ALA A 69 7.55 7.30 -1.63
N LYS A 70 7.30 6.55 -2.70
CA LYS A 70 5.97 6.10 -3.07
C LYS A 70 5.88 4.59 -3.00
N PRO A 71 4.83 4.03 -2.39
CA PRO A 71 4.57 2.60 -2.42
C PRO A 71 4.27 2.15 -3.85
N ILE A 72 4.67 0.93 -4.18
CA ILE A 72 4.31 0.26 -5.42
C ILE A 72 3.07 -0.58 -5.14
N LEU A 73 1.94 -0.18 -5.71
CA LEU A 73 0.63 -0.80 -5.47
C LEU A 73 -0.09 -1.07 -6.80
N TYR A 74 -0.92 -2.11 -6.85
CA TYR A 74 -1.93 -2.23 -7.89
C TYR A 74 -3.13 -1.34 -7.58
N ASP A 75 -3.66 -0.65 -8.59
CA ASP A 75 -4.98 -0.06 -8.45
C ASP A 75 -6.02 -1.16 -8.24
N LEU A 76 -7.05 -0.89 -7.43
CA LEU A 76 -8.10 -1.90 -7.19
C LEU A 76 -8.92 -2.23 -8.45
N SER A 77 -8.89 -1.41 -9.49
CA SER A 77 -9.49 -1.73 -10.80
C SER A 77 -8.87 -2.95 -11.47
N TYR A 78 -7.65 -3.35 -11.10
CA TYR A 78 -7.02 -4.58 -11.61
C TYR A 78 -7.55 -5.84 -10.91
N LEU A 79 -8.30 -5.70 -9.83
CA LEU A 79 -8.87 -6.84 -9.11
C LEU A 79 -10.10 -7.38 -9.85
N THR A 80 -9.98 -8.59 -10.38
CA THR A 80 -11.07 -9.26 -11.09
C THR A 80 -11.84 -10.21 -10.18
N LYS A 81 -13.10 -10.47 -10.54
CA LYS A 81 -13.93 -11.49 -9.86
C LYS A 81 -13.30 -12.87 -9.98
N GLU A 82 -12.72 -13.19 -11.13
CA GLU A 82 -12.08 -14.46 -11.43
C GLU A 82 -10.87 -14.71 -10.53
N GLU A 83 -10.05 -13.70 -10.26
CA GLU A 83 -8.92 -13.80 -9.32
C GLU A 83 -9.40 -14.05 -7.90
N LEU A 84 -10.45 -13.36 -7.45
CA LEU A 84 -11.02 -13.56 -6.12
C LEU A 84 -11.59 -14.97 -5.95
N ILE A 85 -12.29 -15.49 -6.96
CA ILE A 85 -12.78 -16.88 -6.94
C ILE A 85 -11.62 -17.87 -6.89
N LYS A 86 -10.55 -17.66 -7.68
CA LYS A 86 -9.35 -18.51 -7.65
C LYS A 86 -8.63 -18.46 -6.30
N ALA A 87 -8.68 -17.31 -5.61
CA ALA A 87 -8.16 -17.14 -4.26
C ALA A 87 -9.06 -17.77 -3.18
N GLY A 88 -10.20 -18.36 -3.56
CA GLY A 88 -11.10 -19.07 -2.65
C GLY A 88 -12.21 -18.21 -2.04
N PHE A 89 -12.36 -16.95 -2.47
CA PHE A 89 -13.49 -16.12 -2.06
C PHE A 89 -14.75 -16.53 -2.81
N ASN A 90 -15.82 -16.82 -2.08
CA ASN A 90 -17.14 -17.15 -2.62
C ASN A 90 -18.25 -16.26 -2.06
N ASP A 91 -17.91 -15.34 -1.15
CA ASP A 91 -18.78 -14.39 -0.50
C ASP A 91 -18.25 -12.96 -0.66
N HIS A 92 -19.16 -11.99 -0.65
CA HIS A 92 -18.84 -10.55 -0.60
C HIS A 92 -17.82 -10.06 -1.67
N ILE A 93 -17.73 -10.73 -2.83
CA ILE A 93 -16.83 -10.36 -3.94
C ILE A 93 -17.28 -9.06 -4.62
N ASP A 94 -18.59 -8.87 -4.68
CA ASP A 94 -19.27 -7.65 -5.09
C ASP A 94 -18.76 -6.41 -4.36
N PHE A 95 -18.53 -6.52 -3.04
CA PHE A 95 -17.95 -5.44 -2.21
C PHE A 95 -16.53 -5.03 -2.64
N LEU A 96 -15.78 -5.92 -3.28
CA LEU A 96 -14.41 -5.64 -3.72
C LEU A 96 -14.34 -5.15 -5.16
N THR A 97 -15.38 -5.40 -5.95
CA THR A 97 -15.41 -5.15 -7.38
C THR A 97 -16.34 -3.99 -7.70
N HIS A 98 -17.52 -4.27 -8.25
CA HIS A 98 -18.45 -3.29 -8.80
C HIS A 98 -19.29 -2.53 -7.76
N GLU A 99 -19.57 -3.08 -6.58
CA GLU A 99 -20.35 -2.36 -5.57
C GLU A 99 -19.51 -1.40 -4.73
N ARG A 100 -18.17 -1.57 -4.75
CA ARG A 100 -17.23 -0.77 -3.96
C ARG A 100 -17.47 0.73 -4.08
N GLU A 101 -17.54 1.24 -5.31
CA GLU A 101 -17.70 2.67 -5.57
C GLU A 101 -19.02 3.21 -5.03
N HIS A 102 -20.09 2.42 -5.16
CA HIS A 102 -21.39 2.74 -4.60
C HIS A 102 -21.32 2.80 -3.06
N TRP A 103 -20.74 1.78 -2.42
CA TRP A 103 -20.57 1.74 -0.98
C TRP A 103 -19.76 2.92 -0.44
N ILE A 104 -18.62 3.22 -1.07
CA ILE A 104 -17.79 4.37 -0.70
C ILE A 104 -18.57 5.68 -0.85
N LYS A 105 -19.32 5.83 -1.95
CA LYS A 105 -20.13 7.03 -2.22
C LYS A 105 -21.25 7.22 -1.19
N VAL A 106 -21.94 6.14 -0.79
CA VAL A 106 -23.11 6.20 0.10
C VAL A 106 -22.71 6.27 1.57
N TYR A 107 -21.69 5.52 1.97
CA TYR A 107 -21.34 5.30 3.37
C TYR A 107 -20.01 5.91 3.80
N GLY A 108 -19.19 6.35 2.84
CA GLY A 108 -17.85 6.85 3.09
C GLY A 108 -16.78 5.75 3.12
N PHE A 109 -15.55 6.14 2.79
CA PHE A 109 -14.40 5.25 2.70
C PHE A 109 -14.08 4.54 4.04
N GLU A 110 -14.11 5.26 5.15
CA GLU A 110 -13.82 4.68 6.48
C GLU A 110 -14.82 3.58 6.86
N LYS A 111 -16.10 3.80 6.55
CA LYS A 111 -17.15 2.82 6.81
C LYS A 111 -17.04 1.62 5.89
N TYR A 112 -16.64 1.81 4.64
CA TYR A 112 -16.32 0.72 3.72
C TYR A 112 -15.18 -0.16 4.28
N ILE A 113 -14.05 0.44 4.66
CA ILE A 113 -12.89 -0.32 5.18
C ILE A 113 -13.22 -1.06 6.47
N SER A 114 -13.92 -0.42 7.41
CA SER A 114 -14.30 -1.06 8.68
C SER A 114 -15.33 -2.19 8.53
N LYS A 115 -15.99 -2.29 7.37
CA LYS A 115 -16.96 -3.35 7.05
C LYS A 115 -16.38 -4.44 6.16
N LEU A 116 -15.15 -4.27 5.67
CA LEU A 116 -14.49 -5.28 4.86
C LEU A 116 -14.21 -6.52 5.71
N PRO A 117 -14.57 -7.74 5.25
CA PRO A 117 -14.18 -8.95 5.95
C PRO A 117 -12.66 -9.04 6.08
N TYR A 118 -12.18 -9.56 7.21
CA TYR A 118 -10.75 -9.62 7.51
C TYR A 118 -9.95 -10.38 6.44
N GLY A 119 -10.48 -11.50 5.93
CA GLY A 119 -9.84 -12.28 4.86
C GLY A 119 -9.66 -11.49 3.57
N HIS A 120 -10.68 -10.73 3.17
CA HIS A 120 -10.64 -9.84 2.01
C HIS A 120 -9.62 -8.72 2.21
N PHE A 121 -9.63 -8.06 3.38
CA PHE A 121 -8.62 -7.05 3.72
C PHE A 121 -7.21 -7.60 3.64
N GLN A 122 -6.99 -8.75 4.28
CA GLN A 122 -5.70 -9.42 4.34
C GLN A 122 -5.18 -9.75 2.95
N TYR A 123 -6.03 -10.33 2.09
CA TYR A 123 -5.67 -10.66 0.71
C TYR A 123 -5.28 -9.44 -0.11
N LEU A 124 -6.04 -8.34 0.01
CA LEU A 124 -5.76 -7.12 -0.76
C LEU A 124 -4.43 -6.49 -0.35
N VAL A 125 -4.17 -6.42 0.95
CA VAL A 125 -2.92 -5.89 1.49
C VAL A 125 -1.75 -6.80 1.14
N SER A 126 -1.90 -8.12 1.24
CA SER A 126 -0.83 -9.08 0.91
C SER A 126 -0.46 -9.08 -0.57
N ASN A 127 -1.42 -8.78 -1.44
CA ASN A 127 -1.20 -8.65 -2.89
C ASN A 127 -0.89 -7.21 -3.33
N HIS A 128 -0.65 -6.30 -2.37
CA HIS A 128 -0.26 -4.90 -2.60
C HIS A 128 -1.27 -4.12 -3.45
N PHE A 129 -2.57 -4.33 -3.25
CA PHE A 129 -3.61 -3.47 -3.83
C PHE A 129 -3.76 -2.17 -3.05
N ASN A 130 -4.09 -1.06 -3.73
CA ASN A 130 -4.37 0.25 -3.15
C ASN A 130 -5.70 0.29 -2.39
N ILE A 131 -5.82 -0.49 -1.32
CA ILE A 131 -7.05 -0.60 -0.53
C ILE A 131 -7.40 0.70 0.20
N PHE A 132 -6.39 1.54 0.46
CA PHE A 132 -6.54 2.81 1.16
C PHE A 132 -6.99 3.98 0.27
N ASN A 133 -7.26 3.71 -1.01
CA ASN A 133 -7.68 4.68 -2.00
C ASN A 133 -6.76 5.91 -2.03
N LEU A 134 -5.44 5.67 -2.04
CA LEU A 134 -4.42 6.70 -2.22
C LEU A 134 -4.58 7.37 -3.59
N ASP A 135 -4.39 8.68 -3.65
CA ASP A 135 -4.38 9.42 -4.91
C ASP A 135 -3.27 8.85 -5.83
N GLU A 136 -3.44 8.85 -7.15
CA GLU A 136 -2.40 8.37 -8.09
C GLU A 136 -1.06 9.10 -7.93
N SER A 137 -1.08 10.33 -7.41
CA SER A 137 0.14 11.08 -7.09
C SER A 137 0.91 10.53 -5.88
N GLU A 138 0.28 9.72 -5.02
CA GLU A 138 0.81 9.20 -3.76
C GLU A 138 1.34 7.77 -3.85
N TYR A 139 1.13 7.06 -4.97
CA TYR A 139 1.66 5.71 -5.19
C TYR A 139 2.21 5.57 -6.62
N ILE A 140 2.93 4.47 -6.87
CA ILE A 140 3.34 4.06 -8.20
C ILE A 140 2.49 2.87 -8.59
N ASN A 141 1.72 3.00 -9.66
CA ASN A 141 0.91 1.90 -10.17
C ASN A 141 1.82 0.79 -10.70
N LYS A 142 1.78 -0.35 -10.03
CA LYS A 142 2.60 -1.53 -10.31
C LYS A 142 2.38 -2.07 -11.72
N ALA A 143 1.19 -1.89 -12.30
CA ALA A 143 0.90 -2.30 -13.68
C ALA A 143 1.67 -1.48 -14.73
N ASN A 144 2.13 -0.27 -14.39
CA ASN A 144 2.86 0.62 -15.30
C ASN A 144 4.38 0.43 -15.23
N LEU A 145 4.87 -0.43 -14.33
CA LEU A 145 6.29 -0.71 -14.21
C LEU A 145 6.73 -1.70 -15.30
N LYS A 146 7.74 -1.32 -16.07
CA LYS A 146 8.45 -2.25 -16.95
C LYS A 146 9.42 -3.08 -16.11
N GLN A 147 9.43 -4.40 -16.35
CA GLN A 147 10.37 -5.33 -15.74
C GLN A 147 11.74 -5.24 -16.42
#